data_AF-A0A1I3RDT2-F1
#
_entry.id   AF-A0A1I3RDT2-F1
#
_cell.length_a   1.000
_cell.length_b   1.000
_cell.length_c   1.000
_cell.angle_alpha   90.00
_cell.angle_beta   90.00
_cell.angle_gamma   90.00
#
_symmetry.space_group_name_H-M   'P 1'
#
loop_
_entity.id
_entity.type
_entity.pdbx_description
1 polymer ?
#
loop_
_entity_poly.entity_id
_entity_poly.type
_entity_poly.pdbx_seq_one_letter_code
_entity_poly.pdbx_strand_id
1 'polypeptide(L)'
;MGRMTLNILVTFAQFEREVIGERIRDKVAASRKRGKWMGGWTPLGYEVCDRKLFTNDIDAERVRAIFRRFVQLKSATRLVRELVAANERNRYGHLLDKGVLCKILHNRVYLGEAVHKGTSYPGEHEPIIDRKLWDRSTQFRR
;
A
#
# COMPACT_ATOMS: atom_id res chain seq x y z
N MET A 1 6.07 -36.97 -36.84
CA MET A 1 4.78 -36.80 -36.11
C MET A 1 4.94 -36.43 -34.63
N GLY A 2 5.90 -36.98 -33.86
CA GLY A 2 6.03 -36.70 -32.41
C GLY A 2 6.44 -35.28 -31.98
N ARG A 3 7.06 -34.46 -32.83
CA ARG A 3 7.38 -33.05 -32.50
C ARG A 3 6.16 -32.13 -32.55
N MET A 4 5.17 -32.46 -33.38
CA MET A 4 3.97 -31.63 -33.58
C MET A 4 3.02 -31.75 -32.38
N THR A 5 2.85 -32.97 -31.85
CA THR A 5 2.07 -33.22 -30.63
C THR A 5 2.69 -32.59 -29.40
N LEU A 6 4.03 -32.60 -29.28
CA LEU A 6 4.74 -31.91 -28.20
C LEU A 6 4.51 -30.39 -28.21
N ASN A 7 4.60 -29.76 -29.39
CA ASN A 7 4.34 -28.32 -29.51
C ASN A 7 2.89 -27.96 -29.16
N ILE A 8 1.92 -28.81 -29.52
CA ILE A 8 0.52 -28.62 -29.12
C ILE A 8 0.38 -28.64 -27.59
N LEU A 9 0.98 -29.64 -26.92
CA LEU A 9 0.93 -29.75 -25.45
C LEU A 9 1.59 -28.57 -24.74
N VAL A 10 2.73 -28.07 -25.25
CA VAL A 10 3.40 -26.88 -24.71
C VAL A 10 2.52 -25.64 -24.85
N THR A 11 1.89 -25.44 -26.01
CA THR A 11 0.95 -24.32 -26.22
C THR A 11 -0.26 -24.41 -25.31
N PHE A 12 -0.81 -25.60 -25.07
CA PHE A 12 -1.90 -25.79 -24.11
C PHE A 12 -1.47 -25.48 -22.67
N ALA A 13 -0.31 -25.95 -22.24
CA ALA A 13 0.22 -25.64 -20.90
C ALA A 13 0.45 -24.13 -20.71
N GLN A 14 0.87 -23.43 -21.77
CA GLN A 14 1.01 -21.98 -21.74
C GLN A 14 -0.36 -21.28 -21.69
N PHE A 15 -1.32 -21.71 -22.52
CA PHE A 15 -2.68 -21.20 -22.52
C PHE A 15 -3.35 -21.35 -21.15
N GLU A 16 -3.26 -22.53 -20.52
CA GLU A 16 -3.82 -22.76 -19.18
C GLU A 16 -3.19 -21.84 -18.14
N ARG A 17 -1.87 -21.60 -18.21
CA ARG A 17 -1.18 -20.66 -17.31
C ARG A 17 -1.71 -19.24 -17.46
N GLU A 18 -1.95 -18.80 -18.69
CA GLU A 18 -2.48 -17.46 -18.97
C GLU A 18 -3.91 -17.29 -18.43
N VAL A 19 -4.79 -18.28 -18.67
CA VAL A 19 -6.18 -18.30 -18.18
C VAL A 19 -6.24 -18.34 -16.64
N ILE A 20 -5.38 -19.14 -16.00
CA ILE A 20 -5.27 -19.17 -14.54
C ILE A 20 -4.80 -17.81 -14.01
N GLY A 21 -3.82 -17.19 -14.68
CA GLY A 21 -3.32 -15.87 -14.35
C GLY A 21 -4.41 -14.80 -14.39
N GLU A 22 -5.23 -14.79 -15.45
CA GLU A 22 -6.40 -13.91 -15.56
C GLU A 22 -7.38 -14.08 -14.42
N ARG A 23 -7.76 -15.33 -14.14
CA ARG A 23 -8.74 -15.63 -13.08
C ARG A 23 -8.25 -15.23 -11.69
N ILE A 24 -6.95 -15.36 -11.42
CA ILE A 24 -6.35 -14.88 -10.17
C ILE A 24 -6.44 -13.35 -10.09
N ARG A 25 -6.12 -12.63 -11.18
CA ARG A 25 -6.24 -11.16 -11.23
C ARG A 25 -7.67 -10.70 -10.97
N ASP A 26 -8.66 -11.37 -11.53
CA ASP A 26 -10.07 -11.05 -11.30
C ASP A 26 -10.50 -11.30 -9.86
N LYS A 27 -10.07 -12.41 -9.25
CA LYS A 27 -10.32 -12.69 -7.83
C LYS A 27 -9.67 -11.66 -6.91
N VAL A 28 -8.47 -11.18 -7.26
CA VAL A 28 -7.79 -10.10 -6.53
C VAL A 28 -8.56 -8.79 -6.66
N ALA A 29 -8.99 -8.43 -7.87
CA ALA A 29 -9.79 -7.24 -8.11
C ALA A 29 -11.11 -7.29 -7.34
N ALA A 30 -11.85 -8.41 -7.41
CA ALA A 30 -13.09 -8.62 -6.68
C ALA A 30 -12.89 -8.56 -5.15
N SER A 31 -11.76 -9.07 -4.65
CA SER A 31 -11.47 -9.02 -3.21
C SER A 31 -11.11 -7.62 -2.72
N ARG A 32 -10.35 -6.83 -3.52
CA ARG A 32 -10.09 -5.42 -3.21
C ARG A 32 -11.34 -4.55 -3.31
N LYS A 33 -12.25 -4.85 -4.25
CA LYS A 33 -13.58 -4.22 -4.31
C LYS A 33 -14.41 -4.44 -3.05
N ARG A 34 -14.21 -5.57 -2.38
CA ARG A 34 -14.81 -5.87 -1.06
C ARG A 34 -14.03 -5.25 0.11
N GLY A 35 -13.00 -4.45 -0.13
CA GLY A 35 -12.21 -3.80 0.92
C GLY A 35 -11.18 -4.69 1.60
N LYS A 36 -10.97 -5.93 1.13
CA LYS A 36 -9.99 -6.86 1.72
C LYS A 36 -8.56 -6.52 1.34
N TRP A 37 -7.64 -6.72 2.28
CA TRP A 37 -6.21 -6.58 2.05
C TRP A 37 -5.68 -7.79 1.27
N MET A 38 -5.33 -7.57 0.00
CA MET A 38 -4.87 -8.62 -0.91
C MET A 38 -3.33 -8.68 -1.05
N GLY A 39 -2.60 -8.28 -0.01
CA GLY A 39 -1.15 -8.44 0.10
C GLY A 39 -0.32 -7.24 -0.35
N GLY A 40 1.00 -7.43 -0.26
CA GLY A 40 2.01 -6.38 -0.35
C GLY A 40 2.65 -6.11 1.02
N TRP A 41 3.51 -5.09 1.09
CA TRP A 41 4.05 -4.62 2.36
C TRP A 41 2.95 -4.00 3.21
N THR A 42 2.77 -4.49 4.44
CA THR A 42 1.84 -3.90 5.40
C THR A 42 2.26 -2.46 5.68
N PRO A 43 1.36 -1.47 5.46
CA PRO A 43 1.66 -0.08 5.77
C PRO A 43 1.94 0.11 7.27
N LEU A 44 2.79 1.09 7.59
CA LEU A 44 3.07 1.46 8.99
C LEU A 44 1.77 1.83 9.70
N GLY A 45 1.61 1.50 10.98
CA GLY A 45 0.37 1.80 11.72
C GLY A 45 -0.73 0.75 11.57
N TYR A 46 -0.54 -0.25 10.70
CA TYR A 46 -1.46 -1.38 10.58
C TYR A 46 -0.78 -2.73 10.77
N GLU A 47 -1.59 -3.70 11.17
CA GLU A 47 -1.27 -5.11 11.23
C GLU A 47 -2.25 -5.91 10.37
N VAL A 48 -1.76 -6.96 9.72
CA VAL A 48 -2.60 -7.81 8.89
C VAL A 48 -2.98 -9.04 9.69
N CYS A 49 -4.27 -9.23 9.93
CA CYS A 49 -4.83 -10.47 10.45
C CYS A 49 -6.00 -10.88 9.54
N ASP A 50 -5.99 -12.13 9.07
CA ASP A 50 -7.04 -12.69 8.18
C ASP A 50 -7.40 -11.83 6.95
N ARG A 51 -6.39 -11.25 6.30
CA ARG A 51 -6.56 -10.36 5.13
C ARG A 51 -7.35 -9.07 5.44
N LYS A 52 -7.41 -8.68 6.71
CA LYS A 52 -7.92 -7.38 7.18
C LYS A 52 -6.77 -6.60 7.81
N LEU A 53 -6.83 -5.28 7.69
CA LEU A 53 -5.90 -4.38 8.36
C LEU A 53 -6.51 -3.94 9.68
N PHE A 54 -5.77 -4.13 10.77
CA PHE A 54 -6.10 -3.66 12.11
C PHE A 54 -5.15 -2.55 12.48
N THR A 55 -5.66 -1.50 13.11
CA THR A 55 -4.85 -0.36 13.54
C THR A 55 -4.01 -0.78 14.75
N ASN A 56 -2.71 -0.49 14.73
CA ASN A 56 -1.84 -0.56 15.91
C ASN A 56 -1.68 0.86 16.43
N ASP A 57 -2.23 1.16 17.61
CA ASP A 57 -2.33 2.54 18.11
C ASP A 57 -0.99 3.26 18.23
N ILE A 58 0.07 2.55 18.64
CA ILE A 58 1.41 3.12 18.81
C ILE A 58 1.96 3.57 17.44
N ASP A 59 1.94 2.67 16.47
CA ASP A 59 2.42 2.99 15.13
C ASP A 59 1.48 3.94 14.38
N ALA A 60 0.17 3.89 14.67
CA ALA A 60 -0.81 4.79 14.10
C ALA A 60 -0.59 6.23 14.56
N GLU A 61 -0.28 6.46 15.84
CA GLU A 61 0.08 7.80 16.32
C GLU A 61 1.37 8.30 15.68
N ARG A 62 2.36 7.42 15.45
CA ARG A 62 3.58 7.77 14.69
C ARG A 62 3.23 8.26 13.28
N VAL A 63 2.33 7.56 12.58
CA VAL A 63 1.85 7.99 11.26
C VAL A 63 1.13 9.36 11.35
N ARG A 64 0.24 9.56 12.33
CA ARG A 64 -0.42 10.86 12.54
C ARG A 64 0.59 11.98 12.79
N ALA A 65 1.62 11.72 13.61
CA ALA A 65 2.69 12.66 13.90
C ALA A 65 3.48 13.04 12.64
N ILE A 66 3.84 12.07 11.80
CA ILE A 66 4.52 12.30 10.51
C ILE A 66 3.68 13.22 9.62
N PHE A 67 2.37 12.97 9.49
CA PHE A 67 1.48 13.80 8.67
C PHE A 67 1.33 15.23 9.24
N ARG A 68 1.15 15.37 10.55
CA ARG A 68 1.09 16.69 11.22
C ARG A 68 2.39 17.47 11.00
N ARG A 69 3.54 16.82 11.20
CA ARG A 69 4.86 17.44 11.02
C ARG A 69 5.12 17.83 9.56
N PHE A 70 4.70 16.99 8.61
CA PHE A 70 4.79 17.29 7.18
C PHE A 70 4.01 18.56 6.81
N VAL A 71 2.78 18.70 7.30
CA VAL A 71 1.95 19.90 7.05
C VAL A 71 2.57 21.16 7.67
N GLN A 72 3.21 21.04 8.84
CA GLN A 72 3.93 22.15 9.47
C GLN A 72 5.17 22.57 8.68
N LEU A 73 6.00 21.61 8.26
CA LEU A 73 7.25 21.87 7.54
C LEU A 73 7.04 22.27 6.07
N LYS A 74 5.92 21.83 5.46
CA LYS A 74 5.60 22.01 4.04
C LYS A 74 6.70 21.54 3.09
N SER A 75 7.58 20.64 3.53
CA SER A 75 8.74 20.16 2.77
C SER A 75 9.08 18.72 3.14
N ALA A 76 9.02 17.81 2.16
CA ALA A 76 9.36 16.41 2.34
C ALA A 76 10.85 16.24 2.68
N THR A 77 11.73 17.00 2.03
CA THR A 77 13.18 16.91 2.24
C THR A 77 13.58 17.28 3.67
N ARG A 78 12.95 18.32 4.25
CA ARG A 78 13.21 18.71 5.64
C ARG A 78 12.74 17.64 6.61
N LEU A 79 11.55 17.08 6.37
CA LEU A 79 11.01 16.01 7.20
C LEU A 79 11.90 14.75 7.16
N VAL A 80 12.38 14.34 5.98
CA VAL A 80 13.30 13.20 5.85
C VAL A 80 14.57 13.44 6.66
N ARG A 81 15.15 14.64 6.62
CA ARG A 81 16.34 14.96 7.42
C ARG A 81 16.07 14.83 8.91
N GLU A 82 14.93 15.31 9.41
CA GLU A 82 14.52 15.15 10.81
C GLU A 82 14.34 13.66 11.17
N LEU A 83 13.64 12.89 10.34
CA LEU A 83 13.37 11.46 10.60
C LEU A 83 14.66 10.62 10.56
N VAL A 84 15.55 10.88 9.61
CA VAL A 84 16.85 10.20 9.51
C VAL A 84 17.75 10.57 10.69
N ALA A 85 17.78 11.85 11.10
CA ALA A 85 18.53 12.29 12.27
C ALA A 85 18.01 11.67 13.57
N ALA A 86 16.70 11.45 13.68
CA ALA A 86 16.06 10.73 14.79
C ALA A 86 16.22 9.20 14.69
N ASN A 87 16.89 8.69 13.66
CA ASN A 87 17.03 7.25 13.36
C ASN A 87 15.69 6.51 13.35
N GLU A 88 14.65 7.19 12.86
CA GLU A 88 13.31 6.63 12.76
C GLU A 88 13.27 5.53 11.70
N ARG A 89 12.76 4.36 12.10
CA ARG A 89 12.67 3.18 11.26
C ARG A 89 11.24 2.68 11.18
N ASN A 90 10.91 2.07 10.04
CA ASN A 90 9.69 1.32 9.88
C ASN A 90 9.78 -0.03 10.61
N ARG A 91 8.64 -0.74 10.68
CA ARG A 91 8.56 -2.09 11.27
C ARG A 91 9.46 -3.15 10.64
N TYR A 92 10.04 -2.88 9.47
CA TYR A 92 10.95 -3.77 8.74
C TYR A 92 12.42 -3.36 8.92
N GLY A 93 12.70 -2.40 9.80
CA GLY A 93 14.06 -1.92 10.08
C GLY A 93 14.63 -0.95 9.03
N HIS A 94 13.88 -0.58 8.00
CA HIS A 94 14.33 0.42 7.03
C HIS A 94 14.15 1.83 7.59
N LEU A 95 15.16 2.67 7.35
CA LEU A 95 15.08 4.10 7.65
C LEU A 95 13.92 4.76 6.89
N LEU A 96 13.27 5.72 7.54
CA LEU A 96 12.27 6.58 6.92
C LEU A 96 12.94 7.61 6.00
N ASP A 97 13.49 7.12 4.90
CA ASP A 97 14.08 7.91 3.84
C ASP A 97 13.01 8.61 2.96
N LYS A 98 13.47 9.37 1.95
CA LYS A 98 12.57 10.07 1.02
C LYS A 98 11.63 9.13 0.27
N GLY A 99 12.09 7.94 -0.12
CA GLY A 99 11.30 6.97 -0.87
C GLY A 99 10.19 6.37 -0.01
N VAL A 100 10.53 5.97 1.22
CA VAL A 100 9.58 5.45 2.21
C VAL A 100 8.58 6.53 2.60
N LEU A 101 9.02 7.75 2.90
CA LEU A 101 8.13 8.85 3.24
C LEU A 101 7.18 9.17 2.08
N CYS A 102 7.67 9.22 0.85
CA CYS A 102 6.83 9.47 -0.33
C CYS A 102 5.75 8.37 -0.48
N LYS A 103 6.12 7.09 -0.28
CA LYS A 103 5.15 5.98 -0.27
C LYS A 103 4.11 6.15 0.84
N ILE A 104 4.52 6.53 2.05
CA ILE A 104 3.59 6.75 3.18
C ILE A 104 2.61 7.88 2.85
N LEU A 105 3.11 9.03 2.41
CA LEU A 105 2.28 10.18 2.10
C LEU A 105 1.29 9.88 0.97
N HIS A 106 1.68 9.14 -0.07
CA HIS A 106 0.77 8.84 -1.20
C HIS A 106 -0.18 7.65 -0.95
N ASN A 107 0.02 6.88 0.12
CA ASN A 107 -0.77 5.69 0.36
C ASN A 107 -2.18 6.01 0.91
N ARG A 108 -3.19 5.85 0.06
CA ARG A 108 -4.60 6.10 0.42
C ARG A 108 -5.18 5.09 1.43
N VAL A 109 -4.45 4.04 1.78
CA VAL A 109 -4.82 3.13 2.88
C VAL A 109 -4.98 3.89 4.20
N TYR A 110 -4.24 4.98 4.41
CA TYR A 110 -4.42 5.81 5.61
C TYR A 110 -5.76 6.55 5.69
N LEU A 111 -6.48 6.65 4.57
CA LEU A 111 -7.84 7.18 4.48
C LEU A 111 -8.93 6.10 4.62
N GLY A 112 -8.56 4.85 4.93
CA GLY A 112 -9.53 3.75 4.95
C GLY A 112 -9.86 3.21 3.55
N GLU A 113 -9.04 3.49 2.54
CA GLU A 113 -9.32 3.09 1.15
C GLU A 113 -8.42 1.93 0.69
N ALA A 114 -8.99 0.98 -0.05
CA ALA A 114 -8.28 -0.08 -0.75
C ALA A 114 -8.08 0.31 -2.23
N VAL A 115 -6.85 0.59 -2.65
CA VAL A 115 -6.55 0.99 -4.04
C VAL A 115 -6.18 -0.23 -4.89
N HIS A 116 -6.78 -0.34 -6.08
CA HIS A 116 -6.42 -1.32 -7.10
C HIS A 116 -6.35 -0.67 -8.48
N LYS A 117 -5.19 -0.76 -9.16
CA LYS A 117 -4.97 -0.21 -10.52
C LYS A 117 -5.47 1.24 -10.69
N GLY A 118 -5.27 2.08 -9.68
CA GLY A 118 -5.69 3.49 -9.68
C GLY A 118 -7.13 3.74 -9.21
N THR A 119 -7.97 2.71 -9.09
CA THR A 119 -9.32 2.84 -8.51
C THR A 119 -9.27 2.66 -7.00
N SER A 120 -9.89 3.56 -6.25
CA SER A 120 -10.04 3.47 -4.79
C SER A 120 -11.40 2.90 -4.42
N TYR A 121 -11.42 1.91 -3.52
CA TYR A 121 -12.62 1.34 -2.91
C TYR A 121 -12.63 1.60 -1.40
N PRO A 122 -13.79 1.66 -0.74
CA PRO A 122 -13.84 1.60 0.72
C PRO A 122 -13.16 0.31 1.23
N GLY A 123 -12.21 0.46 2.15
CA GLY A 123 -11.55 -0.64 2.84
C GLY A 123 -12.38 -1.13 4.03
N GLU A 124 -12.11 -2.35 4.50
CA GLU A 124 -12.71 -2.88 5.74
C GLU A 124 -12.02 -2.36 7.01
N HIS A 125 -10.97 -1.54 6.88
CA HIS A 125 -10.13 -1.08 7.98
C HIS A 125 -10.40 0.38 8.36
N GLU A 126 -10.12 0.70 9.62
CA GLU A 126 -10.30 2.06 10.13
C GLU A 126 -9.24 3.02 9.55
N PRO A 127 -9.63 4.26 9.20
CA PRO A 127 -8.68 5.27 8.75
C PRO A 127 -7.82 5.78 9.91
N ILE A 128 -6.51 5.81 9.72
CA ILE A 128 -5.57 6.47 10.67
C ILE A 128 -5.58 7.99 10.50
N ILE A 129 -5.80 8.49 9.28
CA ILE A 129 -5.67 9.91 8.93
C ILE A 129 -7.02 10.49 8.51
N ASP A 130 -7.40 11.62 9.12
CA ASP A 130 -8.58 12.38 8.73
C ASP A 130 -8.44 12.99 7.34
N ARG A 131 -9.56 13.09 6.62
CA ARG A 131 -9.60 13.69 5.28
C ARG A 131 -9.05 15.12 5.25
N LYS A 132 -9.37 15.94 6.27
CA LYS A 132 -8.86 17.31 6.42
C LYS A 132 -7.34 17.39 6.56
N LEU A 133 -6.71 16.42 7.22
CA LEU A 133 -5.25 16.37 7.37
C LEU A 133 -4.60 15.89 6.07
N TRP A 134 -5.21 14.88 5.43
CA TRP A 134 -4.78 14.38 4.14
C TRP A 134 -4.78 15.45 3.05
N ASP A 135 -5.88 16.19 2.90
CA ASP A 135 -6.02 17.21 1.86
C ASP A 135 -4.99 18.33 2.02
N ARG A 136 -4.77 18.77 3.27
CA ARG A 136 -3.69 19.73 3.61
C ARG A 136 -2.32 19.22 3.24
N SER A 137 -2.03 17.95 3.56
CA SER A 137 -0.74 17.38 3.17
C SER A 137 -0.60 17.28 1.66
N THR A 138 -1.67 16.96 0.92
CA THR A 138 -1.64 16.81 -0.55
C THR A 138 -1.23 18.09 -1.26
N GLN A 139 -1.59 19.26 -0.72
CA GLN A 139 -1.17 20.56 -1.27
C GLN A 139 0.35 20.73 -1.35
N PHE A 140 1.10 20.13 -0.43
CA PHE A 140 2.56 20.28 -0.31
C PHE A 140 3.34 19.08 -0.88
N ARG A 141 2.67 18.11 -1.52
CA ARG A 141 3.31 16.91 -2.10
C ARG A 141 3.91 17.12 -3.50
N ARG A 142 3.88 18.35 -4.04
CA ARG A 142 4.45 18.69 -5.35
C ARG A 142 5.97 18.57 -5.38
#